data_AF-A0A1W9NV69-F1
#
_entry.id   AF-A0A1W9NV69-F1
#
_cell.length_a   1.000
_cell.length_b   1.000
_cell.length_c   1.000
_cell.angle_alpha   90.00
_cell.angle_beta   90.00
_cell.angle_gamma   90.00
#
_symmetry.space_group_name_H-M   'P 1'
#
loop_
_entity.id
_entity.type
_entity.pdbx_description
1 polymer ?
#
loop_
_entity_poly.entity_id
_entity_poly.type
_entity_poly.pdbx_seq_one_letter_code
_entity_poly.pdbx_strand_id
1 'polypeptide(L)'
;MDEHDFIESILPLVEHHLKPLQFYKQGAKASAIRRLATKVNIEELVLVAKADFLGRTTKEAQSAVFEAGEWLLEKARSLKVEKRPMKSLVQGRDLIALGLKPSPKFKIILDEIYELQMEDVLKNREDALAYIDEKYIG
;
A
#
# COMPACT_ATOMS: atom_id res chain seq x y z
N MET A 1 20.22 0.15 12.07
CA MET A 1 19.76 -1.06 11.39
C MET A 1 20.87 -2.07 11.59
N ASP A 2 20.60 -3.10 12.38
CA ASP A 2 21.50 -4.25 12.47
C ASP A 2 21.20 -5.23 11.33
N GLU A 3 21.96 -6.32 11.23
CA GLU A 3 21.83 -7.31 10.15
C GLU A 3 20.45 -7.98 10.14
N HIS A 4 19.84 -8.19 11.31
CA HIS A 4 18.53 -8.81 11.44
C HIS A 4 17.43 -7.86 10.92
N ASP A 5 17.45 -6.59 11.34
CA ASP A 5 16.53 -5.56 10.84
C ASP A 5 16.62 -5.40 9.31
N PHE A 6 17.83 -5.52 8.76
CA PHE A 6 18.04 -5.46 7.32
C PHE A 6 17.37 -6.65 6.62
N ILE A 7 17.60 -7.88 7.09
CA ILE A 7 17.00 -9.09 6.50
C ILE A 7 15.46 -9.00 6.51
N GLU A 8 14.87 -8.61 7.65
CA GLU A 8 13.42 -8.44 7.79
C GLU A 8 12.86 -7.40 6.80
N SER A 9 13.61 -6.32 6.52
CA SER A 9 13.17 -5.32 5.55
C SER A 9 13.14 -5.82 4.09
N ILE A 10 13.89 -6.88 3.77
CA ILE A 10 13.97 -7.45 2.42
C ILE A 10 12.87 -8.50 2.17
N LEU A 11 12.39 -9.20 3.22
CA LEU A 11 11.40 -10.27 3.07
C LEU A 11 10.16 -9.84 2.28
N PRO A 12 9.53 -8.67 2.53
CA PRO A 12 8.36 -8.24 1.76
C PRO A 12 8.68 -7.96 0.28
N LEU A 13 9.90 -7.50 -0.03
CA LEU A 13 10.32 -7.24 -1.41
C LEU A 13 10.42 -8.56 -2.20
N VAL A 14 10.97 -9.60 -1.56
CA VAL A 14 11.04 -10.95 -2.14
C VAL A 14 9.64 -11.57 -2.25
N GLU A 15 8.79 -11.46 -1.23
CA GLU A 15 7.42 -11.99 -1.28
C GLU A 15 6.60 -11.37 -2.43
N HIS A 16 6.81 -10.08 -2.70
CA HIS A 16 5.99 -9.33 -3.64
C HIS A 16 6.65 -9.04 -5.00
N HIS A 17 7.86 -9.54 -5.29
CA HIS A 17 8.61 -9.22 -6.52
C HIS A 17 7.86 -9.49 -7.84
N LEU A 18 6.89 -10.42 -7.85
CA LEU A 18 6.05 -10.69 -9.03
C LEU A 18 4.88 -9.72 -9.20
N LYS A 19 4.56 -8.90 -8.20
CA LYS A 19 3.42 -7.96 -8.23
C LYS A 19 3.47 -6.95 -9.38
N PRO A 20 4.62 -6.37 -9.77
CA PRO A 20 4.67 -5.49 -10.94
C PRO A 20 4.14 -6.16 -12.20
N LEU A 21 4.60 -7.38 -12.52
CA LEU A 21 4.12 -8.15 -13.67
C LEU A 21 2.64 -8.54 -13.54
N GLN A 22 2.22 -9.01 -12.36
CA GLN A 22 0.83 -9.41 -12.12
C GLN A 22 -0.13 -8.22 -12.28
N PHE A 23 0.20 -7.07 -11.67
CA PHE A 23 -0.64 -5.89 -11.68
C PHE A 23 -0.71 -5.25 -13.06
N TYR A 24 0.40 -5.22 -13.79
CA TYR A 24 0.43 -4.75 -15.16
C TYR A 24 -0.49 -5.59 -16.05
N LYS A 25 -0.34 -6.93 -16.01
CA LYS A 25 -1.16 -7.86 -16.81
C LYS A 25 -2.65 -7.79 -16.48
N GLN A 26 -3.00 -7.56 -15.22
CA GLN A 26 -4.39 -7.53 -14.76
C GLN A 26 -5.02 -6.13 -14.82
N GLY A 27 -4.25 -5.09 -15.14
CA GLY A 27 -4.72 -3.71 -15.07
C GLY A 27 -5.17 -3.35 -13.65
N ALA A 28 -4.30 -3.54 -12.66
CA ALA A 28 -4.66 -3.37 -11.25
C ALA A 28 -5.22 -1.98 -10.95
N LYS A 29 -6.28 -1.94 -10.15
CA LYS A 29 -6.93 -0.71 -9.70
C LYS A 29 -6.07 0.06 -8.70
N ALA A 30 -6.37 1.35 -8.52
CA ALA A 30 -5.69 2.21 -7.56
C ALA A 30 -5.71 1.64 -6.12
N SER A 31 -6.82 1.03 -5.69
CA SER A 31 -6.92 0.43 -4.35
C SER A 31 -5.94 -0.72 -4.16
N ALA A 32 -5.74 -1.59 -5.16
CA ALA A 32 -4.75 -2.66 -5.10
C ALA A 32 -3.31 -2.13 -4.98
N ILE A 33 -3.00 -1.02 -5.66
CA ILE A 33 -1.67 -0.37 -5.57
C ILE A 33 -1.48 0.27 -4.19
N ARG A 34 -2.51 0.93 -3.64
CA ARG A 34 -2.49 1.48 -2.28
C ARG A 34 -2.26 0.37 -1.23
N ARG A 35 -2.90 -0.79 -1.38
CA ARG A 35 -2.68 -1.97 -0.53
C ARG A 35 -1.25 -2.47 -0.62
N LEU A 36 -0.68 -2.57 -1.82
CA LEU A 36 0.71 -2.99 -2.02
C LEU A 36 1.68 -2.05 -1.28
N ALA A 37 1.43 -0.75 -1.29
CA ALA A 37 2.24 0.23 -0.56
C ALA A 37 2.21 0.06 0.97
N THR A 38 1.24 -0.67 1.52
CA THR A 38 1.23 -1.03 2.97
C THR A 38 2.20 -2.16 3.30
N LYS A 39 2.70 -2.87 2.29
CA LYS A 39 3.57 -4.03 2.43
C LYS A 39 5.01 -3.75 2.04
N VAL A 40 5.22 -2.84 1.10
CA VAL A 40 6.55 -2.53 0.54
C VAL A 40 6.71 -1.04 0.23
N ASN A 41 7.95 -0.60 0.19
CA ASN A 41 8.33 0.54 -0.65
C ASN A 41 8.24 0.11 -2.12
N ILE A 42 7.32 0.69 -2.89
CA ILE A 42 7.08 0.30 -4.28
C ILE A 42 8.27 0.64 -5.18
N GLU A 43 8.98 1.74 -4.91
CA GLU A 43 10.19 2.10 -5.66
C GLU A 43 11.29 1.04 -5.51
N GLU A 44 11.53 0.56 -4.28
CA GLU A 44 12.46 -0.53 -4.01
C GLU A 44 11.97 -1.86 -4.61
N LEU A 45 10.67 -2.15 -4.51
CA LEU A 45 10.08 -3.34 -5.12
C LEU A 45 10.30 -3.37 -6.63
N VAL A 46 10.08 -2.25 -7.32
CA VAL A 46 10.29 -2.14 -8.77
C VAL A 46 11.76 -2.36 -9.11
N LEU A 47 12.69 -1.84 -8.30
CA LEU A 47 14.13 -2.08 -8.50
C LEU A 47 14.48 -3.57 -8.39
N VAL A 48 14.01 -4.26 -7.34
CA VAL A 48 14.23 -5.69 -7.15
C VAL A 48 13.61 -6.52 -8.28
N ALA A 49 12.36 -6.24 -8.64
CA ALA A 49 11.68 -6.93 -9.72
C ALA A 49 12.34 -6.70 -11.09
N LYS A 50 12.88 -5.50 -11.33
CA LYS A 50 13.64 -5.18 -12.54
C LYS A 50 14.95 -5.98 -12.59
N ALA A 51 15.68 -6.07 -11.47
CA ALA A 51 16.89 -6.88 -11.39
C ALA A 51 16.60 -8.37 -11.63
N ASP A 52 15.55 -8.92 -11.01
CA ASP A 52 15.10 -10.30 -11.23
C ASP A 52 14.68 -10.57 -12.69
N PHE A 53 13.97 -9.62 -13.31
CA PHE A 53 13.54 -9.75 -14.70
C PHE A 53 14.72 -9.69 -15.68
N LEU A 54 15.58 -8.69 -15.56
CA LEU A 54 16.70 -8.47 -16.49
C LEU A 54 17.86 -9.45 -16.31
N GLY A 55 17.95 -10.15 -15.17
CA GLY A 55 18.90 -11.23 -14.95
C GLY A 55 18.59 -12.53 -15.71
N ARG A 56 17.43 -12.62 -16.38
CA ARG A 56 17.00 -13.83 -17.09
C ARG A 56 17.60 -13.91 -18.50
N THR A 57 17.73 -15.11 -19.03
CA THR A 57 18.24 -15.36 -20.39
C THR A 57 17.16 -15.34 -21.48
N THR A 58 15.92 -14.97 -21.14
CA THR A 58 14.81 -14.91 -22.11
C THR A 58 15.00 -13.75 -23.08
N LYS A 59 14.40 -13.83 -24.28
CA LYS A 59 14.49 -12.77 -25.29
C LYS A 59 13.93 -11.44 -24.79
N GLU A 60 12.85 -11.50 -24.02
CA GLU A 60 12.17 -10.33 -23.46
C GLU A 60 13.04 -9.63 -22.42
N ALA A 61 13.77 -10.37 -21.59
CA ALA A 61 14.68 -9.81 -20.58
C ALA A 61 15.87 -9.09 -21.21
N GLN A 62 16.34 -9.56 -22.38
CA GLN A 62 17.43 -8.94 -23.12
C GLN A 62 17.06 -7.61 -23.78
N SER A 63 15.78 -7.22 -23.77
CA SER A 63 15.32 -5.91 -24.27
C SER A 63 15.78 -4.72 -23.42
N ALA A 64 16.34 -4.97 -22.23
CA ALA A 64 16.74 -3.97 -21.23
C ALA A 64 15.59 -3.11 -20.67
N VAL A 65 14.33 -3.37 -21.05
CA VAL A 65 13.15 -2.63 -20.61
C VAL A 65 12.26 -3.52 -19.75
N PHE A 66 11.82 -3.00 -18.61
CA PHE A 66 10.85 -3.66 -17.73
C PHE A 66 9.58 -2.82 -17.61
N GLU A 67 8.76 -2.84 -18.66
CA GLU A 67 7.57 -1.99 -18.80
C GLU A 67 6.60 -2.09 -17.61
N ALA A 68 6.41 -3.30 -17.08
CA ALA A 68 5.54 -3.53 -15.93
C ALA A 68 6.02 -2.80 -14.66
N GLY A 69 7.33 -2.69 -14.47
CA GLY A 69 7.94 -1.93 -13.38
C GLY A 69 7.74 -0.43 -13.56
N GLU A 70 8.01 0.09 -14.75
CA GLU A 70 7.84 1.53 -15.06
C GLU A 70 6.37 1.95 -14.90
N TRP A 71 5.43 1.14 -15.40
CA TRP A 71 4.00 1.37 -15.24
C TRP A 71 3.57 1.40 -13.76
N LEU A 72 4.02 0.43 -12.95
CA LEU A 72 3.64 0.38 -11.53
C LEU A 72 4.20 1.61 -10.78
N LEU A 73 5.44 1.99 -11.08
CA LEU A 73 6.09 3.13 -10.46
C LEU A 73 5.38 4.44 -10.80
N GLU A 74 4.97 4.64 -12.06
CA GLU A 74 4.18 5.80 -12.48
C GLU A 74 2.83 5.86 -11.75
N LYS A 75 2.10 4.75 -11.68
CA LYS A 75 0.83 4.67 -10.95
C LYS A 75 1.01 4.98 -9.48
N ALA A 76 2.02 4.38 -8.82
CA ALA A 76 2.31 4.63 -7.42
C ALA A 76 2.66 6.10 -7.14
N ARG A 77 3.43 6.75 -8.02
CA ARG A 77 3.74 8.19 -7.95
C ARG A 77 2.49 9.06 -8.08
N SER A 78 1.60 8.75 -9.03
CA SER A 78 0.33 9.49 -9.18
C SER A 78 -0.55 9.40 -7.93
N LEU A 79 -0.47 8.27 -7.22
CA LEU A 79 -1.18 8.00 -5.98
C LEU A 79 -0.41 8.49 -4.73
N LYS A 80 0.83 8.98 -4.90
CA LYS A 80 1.75 9.40 -3.84
C LYS A 80 2.05 8.30 -2.81
N VAL A 81 2.15 7.06 -3.28
CA VAL A 81 2.41 5.87 -2.46
C VAL A 81 3.65 5.09 -2.90
N GLU A 82 4.51 5.70 -3.71
CA GLU A 82 5.70 5.05 -4.26
C GLU A 82 6.73 4.66 -3.19
N LYS A 83 6.85 5.46 -2.13
CA LYS A 83 7.81 5.23 -1.03
C LYS A 83 7.19 4.74 0.26
N ARG A 84 5.94 5.13 0.53
CA ARG A 84 5.24 4.92 1.79
C ARG A 84 3.74 4.80 1.54
N PRO A 85 2.99 4.06 2.38
CA PRO A 85 1.55 4.01 2.27
C PRO A 85 0.89 5.37 2.53
N MET A 86 -0.38 5.50 2.13
CA MET A 86 -1.16 6.69 2.41
C MET A 86 -1.34 6.90 3.92
N LYS A 87 -1.33 8.15 4.38
CA LYS A 87 -1.61 8.48 5.79
C LYS A 87 -3.08 8.22 6.09
N SER A 88 -3.36 7.53 7.20
CA SER A 88 -4.74 7.30 7.65
C SER A 88 -5.45 8.62 7.94
N LEU A 89 -6.72 8.71 7.53
CA LEU A 89 -7.57 9.89 7.80
C LEU A 89 -7.87 10.07 9.29
N VAL A 90 -7.98 8.97 10.02
CA VAL A 90 -8.37 8.91 11.43
C VAL A 90 -7.33 8.13 12.23
N GLN A 91 -7.11 8.54 13.47
CA GLN A 91 -6.22 7.90 14.44
C GLN A 91 -6.97 7.59 15.75
N GLY A 92 -6.39 6.76 16.62
CA GLY A 92 -7.04 6.39 17.89
C GLY A 92 -7.42 7.58 18.78
N ARG A 93 -6.65 8.68 18.74
CA ARG A 93 -6.99 9.93 19.46
C ARG A 93 -8.31 10.56 19.01
N ASP A 94 -8.68 10.37 17.75
CA ASP A 94 -9.94 10.88 17.21
C ASP A 94 -11.11 10.06 17.74
N LEU A 95 -10.95 8.73 17.86
CA LEU A 95 -11.96 7.87 18.49
C LEU A 95 -12.19 8.25 19.96
N ILE A 96 -11.12 8.58 20.69
CA ILE A 96 -11.21 9.08 22.07
C ILE A 96 -11.96 10.42 22.12
N ALA A 97 -11.67 11.33 21.18
CA ALA A 97 -12.36 12.62 21.08
C ALA A 97 -13.85 12.46 20.77
N LEU A 98 -14.25 11.40 20.07
CA LEU A 98 -15.64 11.00 19.84
C LEU A 98 -16.29 10.31 21.07
N GLY A 99 -15.57 10.11 22.18
CA GLY A 99 -16.10 9.53 23.41
C GLY A 99 -15.92 8.02 23.54
N LEU A 100 -15.29 7.35 22.57
CA LEU A 100 -14.98 5.93 22.67
C LEU A 100 -13.82 5.69 23.65
N LYS A 101 -13.93 4.62 24.45
CA LYS A 101 -12.84 4.20 25.35
C LYS A 101 -11.85 3.27 24.61
N PRO A 102 -10.53 3.45 24.80
CA PRO A 102 -9.51 2.57 24.21
C PRO A 102 -9.83 1.09 24.45
N SER A 103 -9.88 0.32 23.37
CA SER A 103 -10.21 -1.11 23.42
C SER A 103 -9.74 -1.81 22.13
N PRO A 104 -9.71 -3.16 22.07
CA PRO A 104 -9.39 -3.89 20.84
C PRO A 104 -10.27 -3.51 19.64
N LYS A 105 -11.47 -2.98 19.87
CA LYS A 105 -12.37 -2.48 18.82
C LYS A 105 -11.77 -1.30 18.04
N PHE A 106 -10.85 -0.53 18.63
CA PHE A 106 -10.19 0.59 17.92
C PHE A 106 -9.50 0.12 16.65
N LYS A 107 -8.80 -1.02 16.71
CA LYS A 107 -8.15 -1.57 15.54
C LYS A 107 -9.17 -1.90 14.44
N ILE A 108 -10.29 -2.52 14.80
CA ILE A 108 -11.35 -2.88 13.85
C ILE A 108 -11.91 -1.64 13.15
N ILE A 109 -12.20 -0.58 13.92
CA ILE A 109 -12.71 0.68 13.36
C ILE A 109 -11.66 1.34 12.47
N LEU A 110 -10.43 1.49 12.94
CA LEU A 110 -9.36 2.16 12.19
C LEU A 110 -8.99 1.40 10.91
N ASP A 111 -8.93 0.07 10.97
CA ASP A 111 -8.67 -0.78 9.80
C ASP A 111 -9.81 -0.61 8.78
N GLU A 112 -11.08 -0.62 9.20
CA GLU A 112 -12.22 -0.38 8.30
C GLU A 112 -12.15 1.00 7.63
N ILE A 113 -11.85 2.06 8.39
CA ILE A 113 -11.76 3.41 7.83
C ILE A 113 -10.61 3.50 6.83
N TYR A 114 -9.48 2.86 7.13
CA TYR A 114 -8.35 2.83 6.23
C TYR A 114 -8.65 2.05 4.94
N GLU A 115 -9.41 0.96 5.06
CA GLU A 115 -9.92 0.19 3.93
C GLU A 115 -10.85 1.01 3.03
N LEU A 116 -11.82 1.72 3.60
CA LEU A 116 -12.70 2.62 2.87
C LEU A 116 -11.93 3.79 2.23
N GLN A 117 -10.88 4.29 2.89
CA GLN A 117 -9.97 5.27 2.33
C GLN A 117 -9.19 4.71 1.12
N MET A 118 -8.72 3.45 1.19
CA MET A 118 -8.05 2.79 0.07
C MET A 118 -8.98 2.54 -1.12
N GLU A 119 -10.28 2.36 -0.89
CA GLU A 119 -11.29 2.27 -1.95
C GLU A 119 -11.80 3.63 -2.46
N ASP A 120 -11.24 4.75 -2.00
CA ASP A 120 -11.67 6.11 -2.35
C ASP A 120 -13.13 6.42 -1.93
N VAL A 121 -13.67 5.67 -0.96
CA VAL A 121 -15.02 5.88 -0.39
C VAL A 121 -14.98 7.01 0.64
N LEU A 122 -13.97 7.03 1.51
CA LEU A 122 -13.72 8.11 2.46
C LEU A 122 -12.51 8.93 2.01
N LYS A 123 -12.72 10.23 1.77
CA LYS A 123 -11.72 11.09 1.12
C LYS A 123 -11.07 12.12 2.03
N ASN A 124 -11.75 12.48 3.11
CA ASN A 124 -11.29 13.45 4.08
C ASN A 124 -11.63 12.99 5.51
N ARG A 125 -11.06 13.69 6.48
CA ARG A 125 -11.17 13.32 7.89
C ARG A 125 -12.58 13.53 8.39
N GLU A 126 -13.25 14.57 7.94
CA GLU A 126 -14.60 14.95 8.34
C GLU A 126 -15.62 13.85 7.97
N ASP A 127 -15.60 13.38 6.73
CA ASP A 127 -16.45 12.27 6.25
C ASP A 127 -16.18 10.98 7.03
N ALA A 128 -14.91 10.71 7.34
CA ALA A 128 -14.53 9.53 8.10
C ALA A 128 -15.01 9.58 9.56
N LEU A 129 -14.95 10.75 10.20
CA LEU A 129 -15.48 10.94 11.55
C LEU A 129 -17.01 10.82 11.59
N ALA A 130 -17.70 11.38 10.60
CA ALA A 130 -19.15 11.25 10.47
C ALA A 130 -19.57 9.78 10.30
N TYR A 131 -18.86 9.02 9.46
CA TYR A 131 -19.09 7.58 9.30
C TYR A 131 -18.92 6.80 10.60
N ILE A 132 -17.90 7.13 11.40
CA ILE A 132 -17.65 6.47 12.68
C ILE A 132 -18.78 6.77 13.67
N ASP A 133 -19.19 8.03 13.75
CA ASP A 133 -20.25 8.48 14.65
C ASP A 133 -21.57 7.75 14.33
N GLU A 134 -22.00 7.77 13.06
CA GLU A 134 -23.23 7.10 12.61
C GLU A 134 -23.22 5.60 12.87
N LYS A 135 -22.09 4.92 12.65
CA LYS A 135 -22.03 3.45 12.68
C LYS A 135 -21.74 2.85 14.06
N TYR A 136 -20.98 3.56 14.90
CA TYR A 136 -20.40 2.99 16.13
C TYR A 136 -20.85 3.69 17.41
N ILE A 137 -21.46 4.86 17.31
CA ILE A 137 -21.84 5.69 18.47
C ILE A 137 -23.34 5.99 18.47
N GLY A 138 -23.88 6.37 17.31
CA GLY A 138 -25.28 6.69 17.07
C GLY A 138 -26.26 5.56 17.38
#